data_AF-A0A550H9Y7-F1
#
_entry.id   AF-A0A550H9Y7-F1
#
_cell.length_a   1.000
_cell.length_b   1.000
_cell.length_c   1.000
_cell.angle_alpha   90.00
_cell.angle_beta   90.00
_cell.angle_gamma   90.00
#
_symmetry.space_group_name_H-M   'P 1'
#
loop_
_entity.id
_entity.type
_entity.pdbx_description
1 polymer ?
#
loop_
_entity_poly.entity_id
_entity_poly.type
_entity_poly.pdbx_seq_one_letter_code
_entity_poly.pdbx_strand_id
1 'polypeptide(L)' 'IAIGVLEAEYNKELDCEAGVELARKSIKSAIARDAMSGDGIDVLIIKADGSEIRTEAFRS' A
#
# COMPACT_ATOMS: atom_id res chain seq x y z
N ILE A 1 -6.27 11.33 4.39
CA ILE A 1 -4.92 11.53 3.81
C ILE A 1 -4.63 10.44 2.77
N ALA A 2 -4.80 9.15 3.09
CA ALA A 2 -4.61 8.03 2.15
C ALA A 2 -5.21 8.23 0.75
N ILE A 3 -6.51 8.57 0.64
CA ILE A 3 -7.16 8.78 -0.67
C ILE A 3 -6.46 9.87 -1.48
N GLY A 4 -6.06 10.98 -0.85
CA GLY A 4 -5.38 12.06 -1.56
C GLY A 4 -3.98 11.67 -2.06
N VAL A 5 -3.26 10.79 -1.34
CA VAL A 5 -1.98 10.23 -1.81
C VAL A 5 -2.22 9.27 -2.97
N LEU A 6 -3.23 8.42 -2.87
CA LEU A 6 -3.61 7.48 -3.93
C LEU A 6 -3.97 8.23 -5.22
N GLU A 7 -4.86 9.21 -5.14
CA GLU A 7 -5.33 9.95 -6.32
C GLU A 7 -4.21 10.78 -6.98
N ALA A 8 -3.29 11.33 -6.19
CA ALA A 8 -2.20 12.15 -6.72
C ALA A 8 -1.16 11.34 -7.52
N GLU A 9 -0.96 10.06 -7.19
CA GLU A 9 0.12 9.23 -7.75
C GLU A 9 -0.39 8.05 -8.59
N TYR A 10 -1.71 7.79 -8.59
CA TYR A 10 -2.30 6.76 -9.42
C TYR A 10 -2.14 7.07 -10.91
N ASN A 11 -1.76 6.05 -11.68
CA ASN A 11 -1.84 6.07 -13.13
C ASN A 11 -2.29 4.71 -13.67
N LYS A 12 -2.91 4.72 -14.85
CA LYS A 12 -3.48 3.53 -15.49
C LYS A 12 -2.46 2.51 -16.02
N GLU A 13 -1.18 2.89 -16.06
CA GLU A 13 -0.07 2.09 -16.58
C GLU A 13 0.76 1.47 -15.45
N LEU A 14 0.32 1.58 -14.19
CA LEU A 14 0.97 0.95 -13.04
C LEU A 14 0.96 -0.57 -13.21
N ASP A 15 2.15 -1.16 -13.04
CA ASP A 15 2.25 -2.59 -12.80
C ASP A 15 1.88 -2.93 -11.34
N CYS A 16 1.82 -4.22 -11.04
CA CYS A 16 1.45 -4.69 -9.70
C CYS A 16 2.40 -4.19 -8.61
N GLU A 17 3.71 -4.14 -8.87
CA GLU A 17 4.69 -3.73 -7.85
C GLU A 17 4.57 -2.24 -7.55
N ALA A 18 4.43 -1.41 -8.58
CA ALA A 18 4.17 0.02 -8.41
C ALA A 18 2.82 0.28 -7.71
N GLY A 19 1.81 -0.55 -7.97
CA GLY A 19 0.53 -0.53 -7.25
C GLY A 19 0.68 -0.85 -5.75
N VAL A 20 1.50 -1.85 -5.40
CA VAL A 20 1.83 -2.19 -4.00
C VAL A 20 2.53 -1.01 -3.32
N GLU A 21 3.49 -0.37 -4.00
CA GLU A 21 4.20 0.79 -3.47
C GLU A 21 3.25 1.97 -3.17
N LEU A 22 2.33 2.25 -4.10
CA LEU A 22 1.31 3.29 -3.93
C LEU A 22 0.36 2.98 -2.77
N ALA A 23 -0.08 1.73 -2.64
CA ALA A 23 -0.92 1.28 -1.53
C ALA A 23 -0.20 1.46 -0.20
N ARG A 24 1.06 1.02 -0.09
CA ARG A 24 1.89 1.18 1.12
C ARG A 24 2.03 2.65 1.51
N LYS A 25 2.34 3.53 0.55
CA LYS A 25 2.48 4.97 0.79
C LYS A 25 1.17 5.60 1.27
N SER A 26 0.07 5.24 0.63
CA SER A 26 -1.28 5.70 0.96
C SER A 26 -1.65 5.30 2.39
N ILE A 27 -1.47 4.03 2.76
CA ILE A 27 -1.78 3.55 4.12
C ILE A 27 -0.87 4.19 5.15
N LYS A 28 0.45 4.27 4.90
CA LYS A 28 1.41 4.94 5.79
C LYS A 28 0.98 6.38 6.12
N SER A 29 0.47 7.11 5.13
CA SER A 29 -0.02 8.49 5.32
C SER A 29 -1.28 8.61 6.21
N ALA A 30 -2.10 7.56 6.27
CA ALA A 30 -3.29 7.52 7.12
C ALA A 30 -2.98 7.09 8.56
N ILE A 31 -2.11 6.08 8.73
CA ILE A 31 -1.77 5.55 10.06
C ILE A 31 -0.76 6.40 10.82
N ALA A 32 -0.03 7.31 10.15
CA ALA A 32 0.93 8.21 10.80
C ALA A 32 0.32 9.13 11.89
N ARG A 33 -1.01 9.15 12.05
CA ARG A 33 -1.72 9.85 13.12
C ARG A 33 -2.05 9.00 14.36
N ASP A 34 -1.88 7.68 14.30
CA ASP A 34 -2.13 6.75 15.41
C ASP A 34 -0.84 5.96 15.72
N ALA A 35 -0.10 6.41 16.73
CA ALA A 35 1.18 5.81 17.15
C ALA A 35 1.04 4.39 17.77
N MET A 36 -0.18 3.85 17.86
CA MET A 36 -0.51 2.60 18.56
C MET A 36 -0.94 1.46 17.61
N SER A 37 -1.13 1.74 16.32
CA SER A 37 -1.45 0.74 15.29
C SER A 37 -0.43 0.84 14.16
N GLY A 38 0.50 -0.11 14.03
CA GLY A 38 1.62 0.11 13.12
C GLY A 38 2.67 -0.99 13.00
N ASP A 39 2.32 -2.27 13.13
CA ASP A 39 3.31 -3.34 12.88
C ASP A 39 3.55 -3.57 11.37
N GLY A 40 2.59 -3.25 10.50
CA GLY A 40 2.69 -3.46 9.07
C GLY A 40 1.35 -3.43 8.33
N ILE A 41 1.37 -3.88 7.08
CA ILE A 41 0.19 -4.18 6.25
C ILE A 41 0.33 -5.56 5.63
N ASP A 42 -0.80 -6.26 5.52
CA ASP A 42 -0.93 -7.38 4.59
C ASP A 42 -1.44 -6.85 3.25
N VAL A 43 -0.78 -7.26 2.17
CA VAL A 43 -1.09 -6.87 0.80
C VAL A 43 -1.42 -8.11 -0.01
N LEU A 44 -2.64 -8.17 -0.53
CA LEU A 44 -3.08 -9.18 -1.50
C LEU A 44 -2.91 -8.63 -2.90
N ILE A 45 -2.05 -9.26 -3.69
CA ILE A 45 -1.78 -8.92 -5.08
C ILE A 45 -2.49 -9.94 -5.95
N ILE A 46 -3.38 -9.48 -6.83
CA ILE A 46 -4.12 -10.35 -7.76
C ILE A 46 -3.60 -10.08 -9.17
N LYS A 47 -3.01 -11.10 -9.78
CA LYS A 47 -2.43 -11.11 -11.13
C LYS A 47 -3.25 -12.04 -12.03
N ALA A 48 -3.02 -11.98 -13.34
CA ALA A 48 -3.72 -12.84 -14.29
C ALA A 48 -3.38 -14.34 -14.10
N ASP A 49 -2.19 -14.64 -13.59
CA ASP A 49 -1.65 -15.99 -13.40
C ASP A 49 -1.81 -16.52 -11.97
N GLY A 50 -2.30 -15.71 -11.03
CA GLY A 50 -2.52 -16.14 -9.65
C GLY A 50 -2.61 -14.97 -8.67
N SER A 51 -2.52 -15.28 -7.38
CA SER A 51 -2.49 -14.29 -6.31
C SER A 51 -1.36 -14.55 -5.33
N GLU A 52 -0.91 -13.48 -4.68
CA GLU A 52 0.19 -13.49 -3.72
C GLU A 52 -0.20 -12.63 -2.51
N ILE A 53 0.07 -13.13 -1.31
CA ILE A 53 -0.07 -12.36 -0.06
C ILE A 53 1.32 -11.99 0.43
N ARG A 54 1.52 -10.72 0.76
CA ARG A 54 2.75 -10.20 1.36
C ARG A 54 2.44 -9.49 2.67
N THR A 55 3.28 -9.68 3.68
CA THR A 55 3.24 -8.92 4.93
C THR A 55 4.41 -7.95 4.93
N GLU A 56 4.11 -6.65 4.88
CA GLU A 56 5.08 -5.56 4.86
C GLU A 56 5.11 -4.85 6.21
N ALA A 57 6.23 -4.96 6.93
CA ALA A 57 6.38 -4.28 8.21
C ALA A 57 6.66 -2.78 8.02
N PHE A 58 5.96 -1.92 8.76
CA PHE A 58 6.27 -0.49 8.78
C PHE A 58 7.42 -0.23 9.76
N ARG A 59 8.64 -0.61 9.38
CA ARG A 59 9.82 -0.28 10.20
C ARG A 59 10.05 1.23 10.19
N SER A 60 10.26 1.79 11.38
CA SER A 60 10.64 3.18 11.64
C SER A 60 12.05 3.47 11.15
#